data_AF-A0A1X7SR76-F1
#
_entry.id   AF-A0A1X7SR76-F1
#
_cell.length_a   1.000
_cell.length_b   1.000
_cell.length_c   1.000
_cell.angle_alpha   90.00
_cell.angle_beta   90.00
_cell.angle_gamma   90.00
#
_symmetry.space_group_name_H-M   'P 1'
#
loop_
_entity.id
_entity.type
_entity.pdbx_description
1 polymer ?
#
loop_
_entity_poly.entity_id
_entity_poly.type
_entity_poly.pdbx_seq_one_letter_code
_entity_poly.pdbx_strand_id
1 'polypeptide(L)'
;MLREFCHFFTSFGSIIDVSLIDPSSRLIILQPISFLNKLDKLFYFSSDDTLVTSHGLVSEAIAETIFDKNASIYMSFLESLCIATKISQEQVNVTIDQCSYYISNVCTHPPLLQCSPTSLHLVHDTNNSLSNFLVIFTAKFLKSYPMAQLDVSRTPHINVTRFCSRSDGLLFELVYLGDIIEFCFPDLDKELLCDVCELIVKKCHEIMNESDILYNFAILCAKNQLKGPCKLQMERHALPFKDKCKYCSVTMSSQDAERIELFNDILAKHKIDEKKILIE
;
A
#
# COMPACT_ATOMS: atom_id res chain seq x y z
N MET A 1 35.42 -13.64 -4.79
CA MET A 1 35.65 -13.19 -6.18
C MET A 1 34.38 -12.76 -6.91
N LEU A 2 33.45 -13.64 -7.33
CA LEU A 2 32.25 -13.20 -8.08
C LEU A 2 31.31 -12.29 -7.25
N ARG A 3 31.07 -12.62 -5.98
CA ARG A 3 30.22 -11.80 -5.10
C ARG A 3 30.81 -10.41 -4.81
N GLU A 4 32.13 -10.35 -4.60
CA GLU A 4 32.86 -9.09 -4.41
C GLU A 4 32.87 -8.26 -5.69
N PHE A 5 33.03 -8.90 -6.86
CA PHE A 5 32.89 -8.26 -8.16
C PHE A 5 31.49 -7.66 -8.31
N CYS A 6 30.43 -8.44 -8.10
CA CYS A 6 29.07 -7.96 -8.29
C CYS A 6 28.73 -6.80 -7.32
N HIS A 7 29.09 -6.93 -6.05
CA HIS A 7 28.92 -5.86 -5.06
C HIS A 7 29.67 -4.59 -5.47
N PHE A 8 30.93 -4.72 -5.87
CA PHE A 8 31.75 -3.60 -6.31
C PHE A 8 31.11 -2.89 -7.52
N PHE A 9 30.80 -3.61 -8.60
CA PHE A 9 30.24 -2.99 -9.80
C PHE A 9 28.81 -2.47 -9.61
N THR A 10 28.01 -3.06 -8.72
CA THR A 10 26.71 -2.50 -8.33
C THR A 10 26.84 -1.21 -7.54
N SER A 11 27.84 -1.07 -6.67
CA SER A 11 28.08 0.19 -5.95
C SER A 11 28.39 1.38 -6.87
N PHE A 12 28.93 1.13 -8.07
CA PHE A 12 29.14 2.14 -9.12
C PHE A 12 27.96 2.28 -10.09
N GLY A 13 26.85 1.56 -9.87
CA GLY A 13 25.70 1.54 -10.79
C GLY A 13 26.00 0.95 -12.17
N SER A 14 27.12 0.23 -12.31
CA SER A 14 27.54 -0.36 -13.60
C SER A 14 26.73 -1.62 -13.94
N ILE A 15 26.25 -2.33 -12.91
CA ILE A 15 25.33 -3.46 -13.01
C ILE A 15 24.32 -3.38 -11.85
N ILE A 16 23.18 -4.05 -11.95
CA ILE A 16 22.26 -4.25 -10.82
C ILE A 16 22.30 -5.74 -10.45
N ASP A 17 22.93 -6.07 -9.33
CA ASP A 17 22.88 -7.41 -8.73
C ASP A 17 21.67 -7.50 -7.80
N VAL A 18 20.66 -8.25 -8.23
CA VAL A 18 19.39 -8.39 -7.52
C VAL A 18 19.58 -9.19 -6.22
N SER A 19 20.63 -10.00 -6.14
CA SER A 19 20.94 -10.79 -4.94
C SER A 19 21.27 -9.94 -3.70
N LEU A 20 21.58 -8.65 -3.92
CA LEU A 20 21.78 -7.68 -2.84
C LEU A 20 20.46 -7.26 -2.17
N ILE A 21 19.32 -7.50 -2.82
CA ILE A 21 17.99 -7.11 -2.35
C ILE A 21 17.16 -8.35 -2.03
N ASP A 22 17.19 -9.35 -2.91
CA ASP A 22 16.65 -10.69 -2.67
C ASP A 22 17.79 -11.71 -2.72
N PRO A 23 18.31 -12.17 -1.56
CA PRO A 23 19.42 -13.13 -1.51
C PRO A 23 19.17 -14.45 -2.24
N SER A 24 17.92 -14.79 -2.56
CA SER A 24 17.58 -16.00 -3.32
C SER A 24 17.67 -15.81 -4.83
N SER A 25 17.67 -14.55 -5.30
CA SER A 25 17.76 -14.20 -6.71
C SER A 25 19.18 -14.40 -7.25
N ARG A 26 19.26 -14.90 -8.49
CA ARG A 26 20.52 -15.00 -9.26
C ARG A 26 20.58 -14.00 -10.42
N LEU A 27 19.65 -13.04 -10.43
CA LEU A 27 19.51 -12.10 -11.52
C LEU A 27 20.56 -10.99 -11.42
N ILE A 28 21.23 -10.72 -12.54
CA ILE A 28 22.16 -9.59 -12.68
C ILE A 28 21.81 -8.84 -13.96
N ILE A 29 21.51 -7.55 -13.84
CA ILE A 29 21.25 -6.66 -14.97
C ILE A 29 22.57 -6.00 -15.36
N LEU A 30 23.15 -6.43 -16.48
CA LEU A 30 24.44 -5.93 -16.97
C LEU A 30 24.35 -4.58 -17.71
N GLN A 31 23.15 -4.17 -18.11
CA GLN A 31 22.92 -2.89 -18.81
C GLN A 31 21.86 -2.06 -18.07
N PRO A 32 22.19 -1.46 -16.91
CA PRO A 32 21.24 -0.71 -16.10
C PRO A 32 20.50 0.38 -16.86
N ILE A 33 21.19 1.15 -17.72
CA ILE A 33 20.57 2.22 -18.51
C ILE A 33 19.48 1.67 -19.45
N SER A 34 19.73 0.55 -20.14
CA SER A 34 18.73 -0.05 -21.03
C SER A 34 17.51 -0.55 -20.26
N PHE A 35 17.74 -1.10 -19.07
CA PHE A 35 16.69 -1.54 -18.17
C PHE A 35 15.86 -0.35 -17.65
N LEU A 36 16.51 0.70 -17.14
CA LEU A 36 15.85 1.91 -16.64
C LEU A 36 15.02 2.59 -17.73
N ASN A 37 15.54 2.70 -18.97
CA ASN A 37 14.78 3.24 -20.09
C ASN A 37 13.52 2.43 -20.42
N LYS A 38 13.51 1.12 -20.14
CA LYS A 38 12.31 0.28 -20.29
C LYS A 38 11.37 0.43 -19.09
N LEU A 39 11.89 0.60 -17.88
CA LEU A 39 11.07 0.94 -16.72
C LEU A 39 10.38 2.30 -16.89
N ASP A 40 11.04 3.29 -17.48
CA ASP A 40 10.43 4.58 -17.77
C ASP A 40 9.20 4.40 -18.68
N LYS A 41 9.25 3.50 -19.66
CA LYS A 41 8.07 3.20 -20.50
C LYS A 41 6.91 2.58 -19.71
N LEU A 42 7.19 1.85 -18.63
CA LEU A 42 6.18 1.30 -17.73
C LEU A 42 5.55 2.40 -16.87
N PHE A 43 6.36 3.24 -16.23
CA PHE A 43 5.85 4.28 -15.33
C PHE A 43 5.25 5.48 -16.06
N TYR A 44 5.68 5.75 -17.28
CA TYR A 44 5.10 6.76 -18.17
C TYR A 44 4.32 6.11 -19.31
N PHE A 45 3.63 5.00 -19.01
CA PHE A 45 2.87 4.25 -19.99
C PHE A 45 1.73 5.12 -20.56
N SER A 46 1.92 5.57 -21.80
CA SER A 46 0.94 6.36 -22.53
C SER A 46 0.18 5.47 -23.50
N SER A 47 -0.89 4.84 -23.02
CA SER A 47 -1.84 4.11 -23.86
C SER A 47 -3.27 4.36 -23.39
N ASP A 48 -4.25 3.98 -24.22
CA ASP A 48 -5.66 4.03 -23.85
C ASP A 48 -6.09 2.85 -22.95
N ASP A 49 -5.14 2.01 -22.52
CA ASP A 49 -5.42 0.93 -21.58
C ASP A 49 -5.67 1.48 -20.17
N THR A 50 -6.96 1.62 -19.86
CA THR A 50 -7.44 2.12 -18.57
C THR A 50 -7.07 1.19 -17.40
N LEU A 51 -6.92 -0.12 -17.60
CA LEU A 51 -6.53 -1.03 -16.52
C LEU A 51 -5.12 -0.71 -16.03
N VAL A 52 -4.20 -0.40 -16.95
CA VAL A 52 -2.84 0.01 -16.60
C VAL A 52 -2.84 1.44 -16.05
N THR A 53 -3.34 2.40 -16.82
CA THR A 53 -3.16 3.83 -16.54
C THR A 53 -3.99 4.36 -15.37
N SER A 54 -5.08 3.67 -15.02
CA SER A 54 -5.97 4.04 -13.91
C SER A 54 -5.79 3.14 -12.68
N HIS A 55 -5.51 1.85 -12.87
CA HIS A 55 -5.53 0.87 -11.78
C HIS A 55 -4.18 0.20 -11.52
N GLY A 56 -3.16 0.50 -12.33
CA GLY A 56 -1.84 -0.13 -12.20
C GLY A 56 -1.85 -1.63 -12.47
N LEU A 57 -2.87 -2.14 -13.18
CA LEU A 57 -2.95 -3.54 -13.56
C LEU A 57 -2.27 -3.76 -14.90
N VAL A 58 -1.13 -4.44 -14.88
CA VAL A 58 -0.29 -4.72 -16.05
C VAL A 58 -0.44 -6.19 -16.39
N SER A 59 -1.06 -6.49 -17.55
CA SER A 59 -1.13 -7.86 -18.03
C SER A 59 0.22 -8.36 -18.54
N GLU A 60 0.37 -9.67 -18.68
CA GLU A 60 1.56 -10.28 -19.28
C GLU A 60 1.84 -9.75 -20.69
N ALA A 61 0.81 -9.60 -21.53
CA ALA A 61 0.94 -9.07 -22.89
C ALA A 61 1.48 -7.62 -22.92
N ILE A 62 1.07 -6.80 -21.94
CA ILE A 62 1.56 -5.43 -21.81
C ILE A 62 3.02 -5.43 -21.32
N ALA A 63 3.34 -6.28 -20.34
CA ALA A 63 4.71 -6.45 -19.87
C ALA A 63 5.64 -6.90 -21.03
N GLU A 64 5.20 -7.84 -21.87
CA GLU A 64 5.92 -8.28 -23.07
C GLU A 64 6.10 -7.15 -24.09
N THR A 65 5.10 -6.31 -24.27
CA THR A 65 5.18 -5.14 -25.17
C THR A 65 6.22 -4.12 -24.69
N ILE A 66 6.33 -3.92 -23.37
CA ILE A 66 7.25 -2.93 -22.78
C ILE A 66 8.68 -3.48 -22.67
N PHE A 67 8.82 -4.73 -22.22
CA PHE A 67 10.09 -5.33 -21.84
C PHE A 67 10.66 -6.31 -22.87
N ASP A 68 9.93 -6.61 -23.93
CA ASP A 68 10.22 -7.64 -24.94
C ASP A 68 10.40 -9.02 -24.29
N LYS A 69 11.29 -9.85 -24.85
CA LYS A 69 11.70 -11.17 -24.34
C LYS A 69 12.21 -11.19 -22.87
N ASN A 70 12.39 -10.03 -22.24
CA ASN A 70 12.86 -9.91 -20.85
C ASN A 70 11.70 -9.67 -19.85
N ALA A 71 10.44 -9.62 -20.29
CA ALA A 71 9.30 -9.29 -19.44
C ALA A 71 9.23 -10.09 -18.14
N SER A 72 9.25 -11.43 -18.22
CA SER A 72 9.23 -12.30 -17.03
C SER A 72 10.35 -11.98 -16.03
N ILE A 73 11.57 -11.71 -16.54
CA ILE A 73 12.75 -11.40 -15.73
C ILE A 73 12.58 -10.05 -15.03
N TYR A 74 12.15 -9.02 -15.76
CA TYR A 74 11.99 -7.68 -15.21
C TYR A 74 10.79 -7.58 -14.27
N MET A 75 9.70 -8.31 -14.54
CA MET A 75 8.59 -8.41 -13.59
C MET A 75 9.00 -9.11 -12.31
N SER A 76 9.75 -10.23 -12.39
CA SER A 76 10.29 -10.90 -11.20
C SER A 76 11.24 -9.99 -10.40
N PHE A 77 12.01 -9.13 -11.08
CA PHE A 77 12.81 -8.11 -10.42
C PHE A 77 11.94 -7.09 -9.67
N LEU A 78 10.89 -6.57 -10.29
CA LEU A 78 9.96 -5.63 -9.66
C LEU A 78 9.22 -6.26 -8.47
N GLU A 79 8.87 -7.54 -8.55
CA GLU A 79 8.33 -8.31 -7.42
C GLU A 79 9.34 -8.39 -6.26
N SER A 80 10.61 -8.64 -6.56
CA SER A 80 11.70 -8.71 -5.56
C SER A 80 11.91 -7.36 -4.85
N LEU A 81 11.63 -6.25 -5.54
CA LEU A 81 11.68 -4.90 -4.97
C LEU A 81 10.40 -4.48 -4.23
N CYS A 82 9.40 -5.35 -4.20
CA CYS A 82 8.05 -5.03 -3.72
C CYS A 82 7.41 -3.84 -4.47
N ILE A 83 7.77 -3.64 -5.75
CA ILE A 83 7.17 -2.63 -6.62
C ILE A 83 5.99 -3.23 -7.40
N ALA A 84 5.98 -4.55 -7.61
CA ALA A 84 4.91 -5.28 -8.25
C ALA A 84 4.47 -6.48 -7.40
N THR A 85 3.23 -6.90 -7.55
CA THR A 85 2.76 -8.21 -7.07
C THR A 85 1.90 -8.87 -8.14
N LYS A 86 2.02 -10.19 -8.30
CA LYS A 86 1.07 -10.95 -9.12
C LYS A 86 -0.31 -10.92 -8.49
N ILE A 87 -1.32 -10.83 -9.34
CA ILE A 87 -2.74 -10.83 -9.02
C ILE A 87 -3.41 -11.92 -9.85
N SER A 88 -4.19 -12.79 -9.19
CA SER A 88 -5.00 -13.79 -9.86
C SER A 88 -6.41 -13.27 -10.18
N GLN A 89 -7.12 -13.97 -11.07
CA GLN A 89 -8.48 -13.60 -11.47
C GLN A 89 -9.44 -13.47 -10.26
N GLU A 90 -9.25 -14.28 -9.22
CA GLU A 90 -10.11 -14.24 -8.04
C GLU A 90 -9.85 -13.04 -7.14
N GLN A 91 -8.74 -12.31 -7.34
CA GLN A 91 -8.28 -11.19 -6.53
C GLN A 91 -8.63 -9.82 -7.12
N VAL A 92 -9.34 -9.77 -8.25
CA VAL A 92 -9.74 -8.53 -8.92
C VAL A 92 -11.17 -8.66 -9.44
N ASN A 93 -11.94 -7.57 -9.42
CA ASN A 93 -13.35 -7.57 -9.82
C ASN A 93 -13.60 -7.39 -11.34
N VAL A 94 -12.56 -7.51 -12.17
CA VAL A 94 -12.67 -7.53 -13.64
C VAL A 94 -12.00 -8.75 -14.22
N THR A 95 -12.38 -9.12 -15.44
CA THR A 95 -11.69 -10.15 -16.20
C THR A 95 -10.28 -9.69 -16.53
N ILE A 96 -9.29 -10.50 -16.17
CA ILE A 96 -7.88 -10.31 -16.51
C ILE A 96 -7.34 -11.54 -17.24
N ASP A 97 -6.20 -11.38 -17.89
CA ASP A 97 -5.43 -12.51 -18.39
C ASP A 97 -4.97 -13.41 -17.24
N GLN A 98 -4.57 -14.65 -17.54
CA GLN A 98 -4.21 -15.68 -16.55
C GLN A 98 -3.18 -15.22 -15.50
N CYS A 99 -2.35 -14.23 -15.85
CA CYS A 99 -1.40 -13.60 -14.95
C CYS A 99 -1.34 -12.09 -15.21
N SER A 100 -1.71 -11.29 -14.20
CA SER A 100 -1.53 -9.83 -14.21
C SER A 100 -0.76 -9.38 -12.98
N TYR A 101 -0.16 -8.20 -13.06
CA TYR A 101 0.63 -7.60 -11.99
C TYR A 101 -0.02 -6.30 -11.55
N TYR A 102 -0.11 -6.10 -10.23
CA TYR A 102 -0.48 -4.82 -9.65
C TYR A 102 0.78 -4.00 -9.35
N ILE A 103 0.83 -2.78 -9.87
CA ILE A 103 1.92 -1.80 -9.72
C ILE A 103 1.30 -0.42 -9.43
N SER A 104 1.34 0.02 -8.18
CA SER A 104 0.62 1.24 -7.75
C SER A 104 1.05 2.51 -8.49
N ASN A 105 2.33 2.65 -8.84
CA ASN A 105 2.91 3.89 -9.35
C ASN A 105 2.76 4.10 -10.86
N VAL A 106 2.10 3.18 -11.56
CA VAL A 106 1.80 3.35 -13.00
C VAL A 106 0.54 4.21 -13.19
N CYS A 107 -0.29 4.36 -12.16
CA CYS A 107 -1.47 5.22 -12.23
C CYS A 107 -1.08 6.69 -12.41
N THR A 108 -1.74 7.39 -13.33
CA THR A 108 -1.40 8.79 -13.67
C THR A 108 -2.32 9.81 -13.00
N HIS A 109 -3.31 9.37 -12.23
CA HIS A 109 -4.28 10.26 -11.60
C HIS A 109 -3.63 11.04 -10.45
N PRO A 110 -3.86 12.37 -10.35
CA PRO A 110 -3.28 13.18 -9.29
C PRO A 110 -3.55 12.59 -7.90
N PRO A 111 -2.62 12.69 -6.94
CA PRO A 111 -2.81 12.11 -5.62
C PRO A 111 -3.95 12.79 -4.85
N LEU A 112 -4.68 12.01 -4.08
CA LEU A 112 -5.58 12.51 -3.05
C LEU A 112 -4.73 12.94 -1.86
N LEU A 113 -4.83 14.20 -1.45
CA LEU A 113 -4.02 14.75 -0.37
C LEU A 113 -4.83 15.09 0.87
N GLN A 114 -6.05 14.58 1.01
CA GLN A 114 -6.93 14.86 2.15
C GLN A 114 -7.06 13.61 3.00
N CYS A 115 -7.08 13.81 4.32
CA CYS A 115 -7.35 12.75 5.29
C CYS A 115 -8.72 12.97 5.95
N SER A 116 -9.41 11.88 6.30
CA SER A 116 -10.59 11.93 7.16
C SER A 116 -10.21 11.93 8.63
N PRO A 117 -10.85 12.75 9.49
CA PRO A 117 -10.53 12.78 10.91
C PRO A 117 -10.82 11.47 11.66
N THR A 118 -11.73 10.62 11.14
CA THR A 118 -12.27 9.44 11.86
C THR A 118 -11.86 8.11 11.22
N SER A 119 -11.01 8.14 10.19
CA SER A 119 -10.37 6.94 9.64
C SER A 119 -9.30 6.38 10.59
N LEU A 120 -8.98 5.10 10.41
CA LEU A 120 -7.81 4.50 11.05
C LEU A 120 -6.57 4.95 10.29
N HIS A 121 -5.60 5.54 10.98
CA HIS A 121 -4.33 5.94 10.38
C HIS A 121 -3.20 5.09 10.96
N LEU A 122 -2.38 4.52 10.10
CA LEU A 122 -1.07 3.98 10.44
C LEU A 122 -0.04 5.08 10.23
N VAL A 123 0.53 5.56 11.31
CA VAL A 123 1.62 6.55 11.32
C VAL A 123 2.93 5.80 11.49
N HIS A 124 3.95 6.13 10.72
CA HIS A 124 5.23 5.46 10.79
C HIS A 124 6.40 6.40 10.51
N ASP A 125 7.60 6.03 10.98
CA ASP A 125 8.81 6.74 10.57
C ASP A 125 9.18 6.40 9.11
N THR A 126 9.91 7.33 8.48
CA THR A 126 10.09 7.30 7.03
C THR A 126 11.20 6.32 6.65
N ASN A 127 10.82 5.20 6.03
CA ASN A 127 11.77 4.36 5.28
C ASN A 127 11.16 3.62 4.08
N ASN A 128 9.85 3.72 3.85
CA ASN A 128 9.18 3.02 2.75
C ASN A 128 8.75 3.98 1.64
N SER A 129 8.85 3.51 0.40
CA SER A 129 8.24 4.17 -0.76
C SER A 129 6.74 3.83 -0.84
N LEU A 130 5.97 4.69 -1.51
CA LEU A 130 4.55 4.47 -1.85
C LEU A 130 4.32 3.07 -2.45
N SER A 131 5.14 2.67 -3.42
CA SER A 131 5.01 1.37 -4.07
C SER A 131 5.17 0.22 -3.10
N ASN A 132 6.23 0.27 -2.29
CA ASN A 132 6.59 -0.86 -1.45
C ASN A 132 5.45 -1.18 -0.47
N PHE A 133 4.94 -0.17 0.24
CA PHE A 133 3.88 -0.43 1.21
C PHE A 133 2.58 -0.88 0.53
N LEU A 134 2.10 -0.16 -0.48
CA LEU A 134 0.82 -0.48 -1.13
C LEU A 134 0.83 -1.89 -1.73
N VAL A 135 1.92 -2.27 -2.39
CA VAL A 135 2.06 -3.58 -3.02
C VAL A 135 2.15 -4.70 -1.98
N ILE A 136 3.01 -4.54 -0.95
CA ILE A 136 3.14 -5.55 0.12
C ILE A 136 1.82 -5.72 0.86
N PHE A 137 1.17 -4.61 1.24
CA PHE A 137 -0.11 -4.65 1.94
C PHE A 137 -1.17 -5.33 1.09
N THR A 138 -1.32 -4.92 -0.18
CA THR A 138 -2.28 -5.50 -1.12
C THR A 138 -2.10 -7.01 -1.25
N ALA A 139 -0.86 -7.46 -1.49
CA ALA A 139 -0.54 -8.88 -1.62
C ALA A 139 -0.89 -9.67 -0.34
N LYS A 140 -0.46 -9.18 0.84
CA LYS A 140 -0.72 -9.86 2.11
C LYS A 140 -2.22 -9.86 2.47
N PHE A 141 -2.92 -8.76 2.24
CA PHE A 141 -4.34 -8.63 2.54
C PHE A 141 -5.20 -9.55 1.67
N LEU A 142 -5.06 -9.50 0.34
CA LEU A 142 -5.85 -10.34 -0.58
C LEU A 142 -5.60 -11.84 -0.37
N LYS A 143 -4.38 -12.22 0.01
CA LYS A 143 -4.07 -13.61 0.38
C LYS A 143 -4.76 -14.03 1.68
N SER A 144 -4.89 -13.11 2.64
CA SER A 144 -5.43 -13.40 3.97
C SER A 144 -6.95 -13.24 4.05
N TYR A 145 -7.56 -12.50 3.13
CA TYR A 145 -9.00 -12.30 3.02
C TYR A 145 -9.49 -12.69 1.61
N PRO A 146 -9.71 -13.98 1.34
CA PRO A 146 -10.10 -14.44 0.01
C PRO A 146 -11.41 -13.84 -0.51
N MET A 147 -12.26 -13.30 0.36
CA MET A 147 -13.50 -12.62 -0.02
C MET A 147 -13.27 -11.21 -0.56
N ALA A 148 -12.08 -10.62 -0.39
CA ALA A 148 -11.75 -9.32 -0.97
C ALA A 148 -11.20 -9.46 -2.38
N GLN A 149 -11.38 -8.39 -3.15
CA GLN A 149 -10.82 -8.15 -4.46
C GLN A 149 -10.32 -6.72 -4.56
N LEU A 150 -9.37 -6.47 -5.45
CA LEU A 150 -9.09 -5.13 -5.94
C LEU A 150 -10.30 -4.60 -6.70
N ASP A 151 -10.76 -3.42 -6.29
CA ASP A 151 -11.84 -2.71 -6.96
C ASP A 151 -11.29 -1.82 -8.07
N VAL A 152 -11.53 -2.22 -9.31
CA VAL A 152 -11.20 -1.44 -10.49
C VAL A 152 -12.43 -0.92 -11.23
N SER A 153 -13.59 -0.88 -10.58
CA SER A 153 -14.81 -0.32 -11.15
C SER A 153 -14.79 1.21 -11.27
N ARG A 154 -13.90 1.87 -10.53
CA ARG A 154 -13.74 3.32 -10.49
C ARG A 154 -12.27 3.69 -10.49
N THR A 155 -11.91 4.68 -11.28
CA THR A 155 -10.56 5.23 -11.36
C THR A 155 -10.14 5.90 -10.04
N PRO A 156 -9.21 5.30 -9.27
CA PRO A 156 -8.70 5.90 -8.05
C PRO A 156 -7.61 6.94 -8.35
N HIS A 157 -7.25 7.71 -7.33
CA HIS A 157 -6.02 8.51 -7.33
C HIS A 157 -4.79 7.61 -7.24
N ILE A 158 -3.61 8.06 -7.71
CA ILE A 158 -2.36 7.24 -7.73
C ILE A 158 -1.99 6.64 -6.36
N ASN A 159 -2.33 7.33 -5.28
CA ASN A 159 -2.01 6.92 -3.93
C ASN A 159 -3.15 6.18 -3.21
N VAL A 160 -4.21 5.81 -3.95
CA VAL A 160 -5.41 5.15 -3.41
C VAL A 160 -5.54 3.75 -4.00
N THR A 161 -5.63 2.74 -3.14
CA THR A 161 -5.98 1.36 -3.53
C THR A 161 -7.34 1.02 -2.95
N ARG A 162 -8.26 0.51 -3.78
CA ARG A 162 -9.64 0.21 -3.37
C ARG A 162 -9.81 -1.30 -3.23
N PHE A 163 -10.50 -1.73 -2.18
CA PHE A 163 -10.83 -3.13 -1.92
C PHE A 163 -12.33 -3.32 -1.82
N CYS A 164 -12.89 -4.29 -2.54
CA CYS A 164 -14.30 -4.64 -2.50
C CYS A 164 -14.51 -6.11 -2.11
N SER A 165 -15.73 -6.44 -1.70
CA SER A 165 -16.17 -7.82 -1.50
C SER A 165 -16.53 -8.47 -2.83
N ARG A 166 -16.31 -9.78 -2.95
CA ARG A 166 -16.84 -10.60 -4.08
C ARG A 166 -18.35 -10.52 -4.24
N SER A 167 -19.08 -10.25 -3.16
CA SER A 167 -20.53 -10.09 -3.16
C SER A 167 -21.01 -8.72 -3.65
N ASP A 168 -20.09 -7.90 -4.17
CA ASP A 168 -20.24 -6.48 -4.49
C ASP A 168 -20.39 -5.60 -3.23
N GLY A 169 -19.67 -4.48 -3.21
CA GLY A 169 -19.59 -3.57 -2.07
C GLY A 169 -18.15 -3.22 -1.67
N LEU A 170 -17.87 -1.92 -1.52
CA LEU A 170 -16.58 -1.41 -1.05
C LEU A 170 -16.34 -1.88 0.40
N LEU A 171 -15.16 -2.43 0.67
CA LEU A 171 -14.71 -2.78 2.01
C LEU A 171 -13.94 -1.61 2.62
N PHE A 172 -12.93 -1.11 1.93
CA PHE A 172 -12.18 0.07 2.35
C PHE A 172 -11.34 0.61 1.21
N GLU A 173 -10.85 1.83 1.40
CA GLU A 173 -9.79 2.43 0.59
C GLU A 173 -8.53 2.57 1.44
N LEU A 174 -7.40 2.25 0.83
CA LEU A 174 -6.07 2.43 1.39
C LEU A 174 -5.43 3.65 0.73
N VAL A 175 -5.20 4.71 1.50
CA VAL A 175 -4.64 5.97 1.01
C VAL A 175 -3.25 6.16 1.58
N TYR A 176 -2.24 6.21 0.73
CA TYR A 176 -0.87 6.48 1.14
C TYR A 176 -0.56 7.97 1.06
N LEU A 177 -0.06 8.55 2.14
CA LEU A 177 0.18 9.99 2.28
C LEU A 177 1.60 10.28 2.76
N GLY A 178 2.54 9.36 2.52
CA GLY A 178 3.93 9.48 2.95
C GLY A 178 4.16 8.68 4.24
N ASP A 179 4.33 9.40 5.35
CA ASP A 179 4.47 8.87 6.72
C ASP A 179 3.15 8.41 7.35
N ILE A 180 2.04 8.62 6.63
CA ILE A 180 0.69 8.29 7.05
C ILE A 180 0.09 7.38 5.99
N ILE A 181 -0.53 6.31 6.45
CA ILE A 181 -1.38 5.45 5.64
C ILE A 181 -2.77 5.45 6.27
N GLU A 182 -3.76 5.88 5.51
CA GLU A 182 -5.15 5.97 5.95
C GLU A 182 -5.95 4.76 5.42
N PHE A 183 -6.76 4.18 6.30
CA PHE A 183 -7.75 3.16 5.97
C PHE A 183 -9.14 3.78 6.08
N CYS A 184 -9.74 4.10 4.93
CA CYS A 184 -11.06 4.72 4.83
C CYS A 184 -12.13 3.63 4.68
N PHE A 185 -13.06 3.56 5.63
CA PHE A 185 -14.17 2.61 5.58
C PHE A 185 -15.46 3.31 5.14
N PRO A 186 -16.26 2.71 4.25
CA PRO A 186 -17.64 3.14 4.04
C PRO A 186 -18.50 2.77 5.26
N ASP A 187 -19.81 3.02 5.18
CA ASP A 187 -20.78 2.58 6.18
C ASP A 187 -20.97 1.06 6.10
N LEU A 188 -20.03 0.34 6.70
CA LEU A 188 -20.07 -1.12 6.86
C LEU A 188 -20.91 -1.52 8.08
N ASP A 189 -21.49 -2.71 8.00
CA ASP A 189 -21.99 -3.41 9.18
C ASP A 189 -20.88 -3.58 10.23
N LYS A 190 -21.25 -3.54 11.51
CA LYS A 190 -20.30 -3.58 12.64
C LYS A 190 -19.45 -4.86 12.66
N GLU A 191 -20.02 -6.01 12.36
CA GLU A 191 -19.29 -7.29 12.32
C GLU A 191 -18.29 -7.28 11.17
N LEU A 192 -18.73 -6.86 9.98
CA LEU A 192 -17.86 -6.77 8.80
C LEU A 192 -16.72 -5.75 9.01
N LEU A 193 -17.01 -4.59 9.59
CA LEU A 193 -15.99 -3.60 9.95
C LEU A 193 -14.98 -4.19 10.93
N CYS A 194 -15.44 -4.91 11.95
CA CYS A 194 -14.59 -5.55 12.94
C CYS A 194 -13.63 -6.55 12.28
N ASP A 195 -14.16 -7.44 11.44
CA ASP A 195 -13.37 -8.48 10.76
C ASP A 195 -12.32 -7.89 9.81
N VAL A 196 -12.72 -6.92 8.99
CA VAL A 196 -11.82 -6.26 8.03
C VAL A 196 -10.75 -5.45 8.77
N CYS A 197 -11.14 -4.65 9.77
CA CYS A 197 -10.21 -3.83 10.54
C CYS A 197 -9.23 -4.69 11.36
N GLU A 198 -9.70 -5.77 12.00
CA GLU A 198 -8.82 -6.68 12.75
C GLU A 198 -7.77 -7.29 11.81
N LEU A 199 -8.15 -7.64 10.59
CA LEU A 199 -7.22 -8.16 9.62
C LEU A 199 -6.23 -7.10 9.11
N ILE A 200 -6.70 -5.88 8.83
CA ILE A 200 -5.84 -4.74 8.47
C ILE A 200 -4.75 -4.54 9.53
N VAL A 201 -5.13 -4.47 10.81
CA VAL A 201 -4.19 -4.28 11.93
C VAL A 201 -3.15 -5.40 11.97
N LYS A 202 -3.59 -6.67 11.85
CA LYS A 202 -2.66 -7.82 11.79
C LYS A 202 -1.69 -7.73 10.62
N LYS A 203 -2.17 -7.39 9.42
CA LYS A 203 -1.29 -7.26 8.24
C LYS A 203 -0.29 -6.12 8.41
N CYS A 204 -0.70 -4.99 8.99
CA CYS A 204 0.21 -3.90 9.31
C CYS A 204 1.30 -4.35 10.30
N HIS A 205 0.95 -5.08 11.36
CA HIS A 205 1.93 -5.65 12.29
C HIS A 205 2.91 -6.59 11.59
N GLU A 206 2.42 -7.51 10.75
CA GLU A 206 3.28 -8.42 9.99
C GLU A 206 4.29 -7.67 9.10
N ILE A 207 3.84 -6.62 8.41
CA ILE A 207 4.71 -5.81 7.53
C ILE A 207 5.73 -5.03 8.35
N MET A 208 5.28 -4.35 9.40
CA MET A 208 6.17 -3.49 10.19
C MET A 208 7.19 -4.29 10.99
N ASN A 209 6.84 -5.50 11.45
CA ASN A 209 7.76 -6.38 12.18
C ASN A 209 8.87 -6.99 11.31
N GLU A 210 8.68 -7.03 9.99
CA GLU A 210 9.72 -7.45 9.03
C GLU A 210 10.72 -6.33 8.71
N SER A 211 10.49 -5.11 9.21
CA SER A 211 11.32 -3.93 8.97
C SER A 211 11.79 -3.30 10.27
N ASP A 212 12.75 -2.37 10.26
CA ASP A 212 13.16 -1.61 11.44
C ASP A 212 12.30 -0.36 11.71
N ILE A 213 11.18 -0.21 11.00
CA ILE A 213 10.29 0.95 11.06
C ILE A 213 9.52 0.96 12.38
N LEU A 214 9.50 2.14 13.02
CA LEU A 214 8.64 2.42 14.16
C LEU A 214 7.29 2.93 13.66
N TYR A 215 6.21 2.50 14.30
CA TYR A 215 4.87 2.91 13.90
C TYR A 215 3.90 3.00 15.09
N ASN A 216 2.77 3.66 14.84
CA ASN A 216 1.63 3.69 15.73
C ASN A 216 0.33 3.79 14.93
N PHE A 217 -0.80 3.46 15.56
CA PHE A 217 -2.11 3.76 15.01
C PHE A 217 -2.67 5.02 15.65
N ALA A 218 -3.38 5.83 14.86
CA ALA A 218 -3.93 7.09 15.31
C ALA A 218 -5.24 7.43 14.60
N ILE A 219 -5.95 8.41 15.16
CA ILE A 219 -6.97 9.21 14.47
C ILE A 219 -6.47 10.64 14.37
N LEU A 220 -6.92 11.38 13.35
CA LEU A 220 -6.58 12.79 13.25
C LEU A 220 -7.50 13.63 14.12
N CYS A 221 -6.93 14.65 14.77
CA CYS A 221 -7.72 15.58 15.56
C CYS A 221 -8.67 16.37 14.65
N ALA A 222 -9.95 16.47 15.05
CA ALA A 222 -10.96 17.26 14.34
C ALA A 222 -10.57 18.74 14.17
N LYS A 223 -9.68 19.26 15.02
CA LYS A 223 -9.09 20.62 14.88
C LYS A 223 -8.39 20.83 13.54
N ASN A 224 -8.00 19.76 12.84
CA ASN A 224 -7.35 19.86 11.54
C ASN A 224 -8.30 19.87 10.34
N GLN A 225 -9.63 19.80 10.51
CA GLN A 225 -10.60 19.73 9.40
C GLN A 225 -10.50 20.87 8.37
N LEU A 226 -9.94 22.02 8.77
CA LEU A 226 -9.75 23.18 7.88
C LEU A 226 -8.30 23.33 7.38
N LYS A 227 -7.38 22.43 7.75
CA LYS A 227 -5.95 22.56 7.48
C LYS A 227 -5.53 21.85 6.19
N GLY A 228 -6.01 22.34 5.04
CA GLY A 228 -5.44 22.02 3.72
C GLY A 228 -5.08 20.53 3.49
N PRO A 229 -3.99 20.22 2.77
CA PRO A 229 -3.57 18.83 2.55
C PRO A 229 -3.02 18.19 3.83
N CYS A 230 -3.15 16.86 3.92
CA CYS A 230 -2.71 16.05 5.04
C CYS A 230 -1.19 16.13 5.21
N LYS A 231 -0.74 16.39 6.43
CA LYS A 231 0.67 16.67 6.75
C LYS A 231 1.09 15.94 8.01
N LEU A 232 2.39 15.64 8.08
CA LEU A 232 3.04 15.03 9.23
C LEU A 232 2.78 15.78 10.55
N GLN A 233 2.70 17.12 10.48
CA GLN A 233 2.53 18.01 11.63
C GLN A 233 1.07 18.18 12.10
N MET A 234 0.12 17.48 11.48
CA MET A 234 -1.28 17.54 11.93
C MET A 234 -1.40 16.96 13.33
N GLU A 235 -2.26 17.56 14.15
CA GLU A 235 -2.48 17.08 15.52
C GLU A 235 -3.22 15.73 15.47
N ARG A 236 -2.72 14.72 16.17
CA ARG A 236 -3.25 13.36 16.13
C ARG A 236 -3.50 12.85 17.53
N HIS A 237 -4.27 11.79 17.62
CA HIS A 237 -4.44 11.06 18.86
C HIS A 237 -4.08 9.60 18.63
N ALA A 238 -3.03 9.15 19.31
CA ALA A 238 -2.63 7.75 19.30
C ALA A 238 -3.78 6.86 19.79
N LEU A 239 -3.92 5.71 19.15
CA LEU A 239 -4.85 4.68 19.56
C LEU A 239 -4.16 3.68 20.51
N PRO A 240 -4.84 3.17 21.55
CA PRO A 240 -6.25 3.43 21.89
C PRO A 240 -6.52 4.88 22.36
N PHE A 241 -7.54 5.52 21.78
CA PHE A 241 -7.92 6.90 22.05
C PHE A 241 -8.57 7.02 23.42
N LYS A 242 -7.82 7.50 24.40
CA LYS A 242 -8.27 7.69 25.80
C LYS A 242 -8.53 9.15 26.15
N ASP A 243 -8.22 10.08 25.25
CA ASP A 243 -8.21 11.51 25.52
C ASP A 243 -9.59 12.15 25.34
N LYS A 244 -9.94 13.07 26.25
CA LYS A 244 -11.13 13.93 26.13
C LYS A 244 -10.82 15.15 25.28
N CYS A 245 -10.39 14.95 24.04
CA CYS A 245 -10.13 16.06 23.13
C CYS A 245 -11.42 16.83 22.85
N LYS A 246 -11.48 18.10 23.29
CA LYS A 246 -12.67 18.95 23.19
C LYS A 246 -13.17 19.11 21.75
N TYR A 247 -12.26 19.18 20.77
CA TYR A 247 -12.61 19.31 19.37
C TYR A 247 -13.24 18.01 18.83
N CYS A 248 -12.60 16.88 19.09
CA CYS A 248 -13.09 15.57 18.66
C CYS A 248 -14.46 15.24 19.28
N SER A 249 -14.64 15.46 20.58
CA SER A 249 -15.92 15.15 21.25
C SER A 249 -17.12 15.95 20.75
N VAL A 250 -16.89 17.15 20.17
CA VAL A 250 -17.97 18.00 19.63
C VAL A 250 -18.29 17.62 18.19
N THR A 251 -17.29 17.22 17.41
CA THR A 251 -17.43 17.02 15.97
C THR A 251 -17.74 15.57 15.58
N MET A 252 -17.37 14.59 16.39
CA MET A 252 -17.63 13.17 16.11
C MET A 252 -19.12 12.85 16.16
N SER A 253 -19.62 12.19 15.12
CA SER A 253 -20.94 11.60 15.14
C SER A 253 -20.99 10.38 16.07
N SER A 254 -22.19 9.88 16.37
CA SER A 254 -22.33 8.61 17.12
C SER A 254 -21.68 7.44 16.38
N GLN A 255 -21.79 7.41 15.05
CA GLN A 255 -21.16 6.37 14.22
C GLN A 255 -19.63 6.45 14.28
N ASP A 256 -19.05 7.66 14.26
CA ASP A 256 -17.60 7.83 14.41
C ASP A 256 -17.12 7.33 15.78
N ALA A 257 -17.87 7.62 16.84
CA ALA A 257 -17.55 7.16 18.18
C ALA A 257 -17.57 5.62 18.29
N GLU A 258 -18.57 4.97 17.71
CA GLU A 258 -18.67 3.50 17.66
C GLU A 258 -17.51 2.87 16.87
N ARG A 259 -17.09 3.48 15.76
CA ARG A 259 -15.92 3.02 14.98
C ARG A 259 -14.62 3.14 15.77
N ILE A 260 -14.42 4.26 16.46
CA ILE A 260 -13.21 4.49 17.27
C ILE A 260 -13.18 3.54 18.48
N GLU A 261 -14.31 3.25 19.10
CA GLU A 261 -14.42 2.24 20.15
C GLU A 261 -13.99 0.86 19.62
N LEU A 262 -14.48 0.48 18.44
CA LEU A 262 -14.06 -0.76 17.76
C LEU A 262 -12.55 -0.77 17.47
N PHE A 263 -11.97 0.34 16.99
CA PHE A 263 -10.52 0.42 16.77
C PHE A 263 -9.74 0.26 18.09
N ASN A 264 -10.21 0.90 19.16
CA ASN A 264 -9.61 0.78 20.49
C ASN A 264 -9.62 -0.67 20.98
N ASP A 265 -10.74 -1.39 20.81
CA ASP A 265 -10.88 -2.78 21.22
C ASP A 265 -9.94 -3.71 20.44
N ILE A 266 -9.86 -3.52 19.12
CA ILE A 266 -8.95 -4.28 18.25
C ILE A 266 -7.49 -4.04 18.66
N LEU A 267 -7.08 -2.79 18.89
CA LEU A 267 -5.71 -2.45 19.26
C LEU A 267 -5.37 -2.78 20.72
N ALA A 268 -6.37 -2.91 21.59
CA ALA A 268 -6.18 -3.48 22.92
C ALA A 268 -5.86 -4.98 22.87
N LYS A 269 -6.46 -5.70 21.90
CA LYS A 269 -6.22 -7.14 21.63
C LYS A 269 -4.93 -7.37 20.85
N HIS A 270 -4.65 -6.56 19.84
CA HIS A 270 -3.49 -6.64 18.95
C HIS A 270 -2.56 -5.45 19.20
N LYS A 271 -1.75 -5.57 20.25
CA LYS A 271 -0.83 -4.50 20.66
C LYS A 271 0.40 -4.46 19.78
N ILE A 272 0.91 -3.26 19.58
CA ILE A 272 2.23 -3.02 18.98
C ILE A 272 3.31 -3.50 19.96
N ASP A 273 4.36 -4.17 19.44
CA ASP A 273 5.54 -4.51 20.24
C ASP A 273 6.17 -3.22 20.77
N GLU A 274 6.51 -3.17 22.07
CA GLU A 274 7.07 -1.99 22.73
C GLU A 274 8.30 -1.42 22.00
N LYS A 275 9.09 -2.28 21.34
CA LYS A 275 10.29 -1.86 20.58
C LYS A 275 9.97 -1.24 19.22
N LYS A 276 8.71 -1.37 18.75
CA LYS A 276 8.21 -0.88 17.46
C LYS A 276 7.33 0.35 17.59
N ILE A 277 7.04 0.79 18.82
CA ILE A 277 6.18 1.95 19.05
C ILE A 277 6.89 3.22 18.60
N LEU A 278 6.28 3.94 17.66
CA LEU A 278 6.64 5.32 17.36
C LEU A 278 6.15 6.21 18.51
N ILE A 279 7.09 6.81 19.22
CA ILE A 279 6.82 7.77 20.30
C ILE A 279 6.81 9.18 19.66
N GLU A 280 5.63 9.79 19.57
CA GLU A 280 5.46 11.21 19.21
C GLU A 280 5.63 12.13 20.43
#